data_AF-A0A4Q6C0G9-F1
#
_entry.id   AF-A0A4Q6C0G9-F1
#
_cell.length_a   1.000
_cell.length_b   1.000
_cell.length_c   1.000
_cell.angle_alpha   90.00
_cell.angle_beta   90.00
_cell.angle_gamma   90.00
#
_symmetry.space_group_name_H-M   'P 1'
#
loop_
_entity.id
_entity.type
_entity.pdbx_description
1 polymer ?
#
loop_
_entity_poly.entity_id
_entity_poly.type
_entity_poly.pdbx_seq_one_letter_code
_entity_poly.pdbx_strand_id
1 'polypeptide(L)'
;MTDLFLDIDLAILGQPQPNYSAYQRNVREEYADIKTWRFLIGRKRVLKHFDKSEIFRTEAFKQKYEQAAHQNLKEELSQTKYAWIFWE
;
A
#
# COMPACT_ATOMS: atom_id res chain seq x y z
N MET A 1 -13.80 17.86 -8.92
CA MET A 1 -13.68 17.73 -7.43
C MET A 1 -13.43 16.29 -6.99
N THR A 2 -13.99 15.28 -7.67
CA THR A 2 -13.86 13.86 -7.32
C THR A 2 -12.44 13.31 -7.36
N ASP A 3 -11.60 13.76 -8.29
CA ASP A 3 -10.24 13.24 -8.45
C ASP A 3 -9.32 13.59 -7.27
N LEU A 4 -9.53 14.76 -6.66
CA LEU A 4 -8.76 15.18 -5.48
C LEU A 4 -9.07 14.30 -4.26
N PHE A 5 -10.34 13.92 -4.06
CA PHE A 5 -10.71 13.02 -2.96
C PHE A 5 -10.07 11.65 -3.11
N LEU A 6 -10.07 11.11 -4.34
CA LEU A 6 -9.41 9.84 -4.62
C LEU A 6 -7.90 9.91 -4.40
N ASP A 7 -7.27 11.01 -4.81
CA ASP A 7 -5.84 11.21 -4.58
C ASP A 7 -5.51 11.33 -3.08
N ILE A 8 -6.37 11.96 -2.29
CA ILE A 8 -6.24 12.03 -0.82
C ILE A 8 -6.32 10.63 -0.20
N ASP A 9 -7.29 9.81 -0.62
CA ASP A 9 -7.43 8.43 -0.11
C ASP A 9 -6.20 7.57 -0.45
N LEU A 10 -5.63 7.77 -1.64
CA LEU A 10 -4.45 7.02 -2.10
C LEU A 10 -3.13 7.61 -1.62
N ALA A 11 -3.13 8.78 -0.98
CA ALA A 11 -1.92 9.49 -0.54
C ALA A 11 -1.05 8.65 0.41
N ILE A 12 -1.67 7.70 1.12
CA ILE A 12 -0.96 6.76 1.99
C ILE A 12 0.07 5.92 1.23
N LEU A 13 -0.23 5.56 -0.03
CA LEU A 13 0.65 4.77 -0.87
C LEU A 13 1.98 5.51 -1.13
N GLY A 14 1.94 6.83 -1.30
CA GLY A 14 3.12 7.65 -1.56
C GLY A 14 3.81 8.24 -0.32
N GLN A 15 3.43 7.81 0.88
CA GLN A 15 4.10 8.31 2.10
C GLN A 15 5.54 7.80 2.19
N PRO A 16 6.42 8.49 2.94
CA PRO A 16 7.74 7.98 3.25
C PRO A 16 7.68 6.54 3.78
N GLN A 17 8.65 5.71 3.39
CA GLN A 17 8.67 4.28 3.70
C GLN A 17 8.38 3.95 5.18
N PRO A 18 8.88 4.68 6.19
CA PRO A 18 8.56 4.38 7.59
C PRO A 18 7.06 4.52 7.91
N ASN A 19 6.40 5.51 7.34
CA ASN A 19 4.96 5.74 7.53
C ASN A 19 4.14 4.68 6.80
N TYR A 20 4.54 4.32 5.57
CA TYR A 20 3.90 3.25 4.82
C TYR A 20 4.04 1.90 5.54
N SER A 21 5.22 1.61 6.10
CA SER A 21 5.47 0.40 6.89
C SER A 21 4.65 0.34 8.18
N ALA A 22 4.48 1.46 8.88
CA ALA A 22 3.57 1.54 10.01
C ALA A 22 2.11 1.26 9.57
N TYR A 23 1.68 1.86 8.47
CA TYR A 23 0.35 1.60 7.89
C TYR A 23 0.15 0.11 7.55
N GLN A 24 1.13 -0.54 6.92
CA GLN A 24 1.07 -1.98 6.62
C GLN A 24 0.88 -2.84 7.88
N ARG A 25 1.59 -2.51 8.97
CA ARG A 25 1.46 -3.20 10.26
C ARG A 25 0.07 -3.01 10.86
N ASN A 26 -0.44 -1.78 10.89
CA ASN A 26 -1.79 -1.50 11.39
C ASN A 26 -2.86 -2.26 10.57
N VAL A 27 -2.72 -2.32 9.25
CA VAL A 27 -3.61 -3.13 8.40
C VAL A 27 -3.51 -4.62 8.76
N ARG A 28 -2.30 -5.14 9.02
CA ARG A 28 -2.16 -6.54 9.45
C ARG A 28 -2.82 -6.80 10.81
N GLU A 29 -2.73 -5.87 11.74
CA GLU A 29 -3.35 -5.94 13.07
C GLU A 29 -4.88 -5.87 13.01
N GLU A 30 -5.45 -5.01 12.16
CA GLU A 30 -6.90 -4.92 11.94
C GLU A 30 -7.49 -6.25 11.45
N TYR A 31 -6.72 -6.99 10.64
CA TYR A 31 -7.08 -8.32 10.14
C TYR A 31 -6.38 -9.45 10.91
N ALA A 32 -6.01 -9.25 12.18
CA ALA A 32 -5.33 -10.23 13.04
C ALA A 32 -5.97 -11.62 12.97
N ASP A 33 -7.30 -11.69 13.07
CA ASP A 33 -8.11 -12.91 13.09
C ASP A 33 -8.14 -13.67 11.75
N ILE A 34 -7.71 -13.04 10.66
CA ILE A 34 -7.65 -13.66 9.34
C ILE A 34 -6.34 -14.43 9.21
N LYS A 35 -6.45 -15.75 8.96
CA LYS A 35 -5.31 -16.62 8.64
C LYS A 35 -4.36 -15.94 7.65
N THR A 36 -3.09 -15.85 8.02
CA THR A 36 -2.04 -15.15 7.27
C THR A 36 -2.10 -15.40 5.77
N TRP A 37 -2.10 -16.66 5.31
CA TRP A 37 -2.13 -16.97 3.87
C TRP A 37 -3.32 -16.35 3.13
N ARG A 38 -4.50 -16.26 3.76
CA ARG A 38 -5.72 -15.69 3.16
C ARG A 38 -5.64 -14.16 3.12
N PHE A 39 -5.14 -13.53 4.19
CA PHE A 39 -4.84 -12.11 4.21
C PHE A 39 -3.85 -11.75 3.09
N LEU A 40 -2.76 -12.50 2.94
CA LEU A 40 -1.73 -12.26 1.94
C LEU A 40 -2.25 -12.33 0.50
N ILE A 41 -3.10 -13.32 0.19
CA ILE A 41 -3.74 -13.41 -1.13
C ILE A 41 -4.61 -12.18 -1.40
N GLY A 42 -5.43 -11.78 -0.42
CA GLY A 42 -6.28 -10.60 -0.53
C GLY A 42 -5.46 -9.32 -0.71
N ARG A 43 -4.45 -9.12 0.15
CA ARG A 43 -3.58 -7.95 0.12
C ARG A 43 -2.85 -7.83 -1.21
N LYS A 44 -2.28 -8.92 -1.73
CA LYS A 44 -1.63 -8.91 -3.06
C LYS A 44 -2.57 -8.49 -4.18
N ARG A 45 -3.84 -8.88 -4.14
CA ARG A 45 -4.84 -8.45 -5.14
C ARG A 45 -5.10 -6.94 -5.05
N VAL A 46 -5.22 -6.41 -3.84
CA VAL A 46 -5.43 -4.97 -3.60
C VAL A 46 -4.23 -4.16 -4.09
N LEU A 47 -3.00 -4.56 -3.75
CA LEU A 47 -1.80 -3.86 -4.18
C LEU A 47 -1.65 -3.86 -5.70
N LYS A 48 -1.88 -5.01 -6.36
CA LYS A 48 -1.88 -5.09 -7.83
C LYS A 48 -2.96 -4.26 -8.49
N HIS A 49 -4.10 -4.07 -7.82
CA HIS A 49 -5.14 -3.18 -8.33
C HIS A 49 -4.64 -1.72 -8.36
N PHE A 50 -3.82 -1.31 -7.40
CA PHE A 50 -3.30 0.05 -7.32
C PHE A 50 -1.99 0.28 -8.10
N ASP A 51 -1.20 -0.75 -8.40
CA ASP A 51 0.02 -0.66 -9.21
C ASP A 51 -0.30 -0.51 -10.72
N LYS A 52 -0.98 0.58 -11.07
CA LYS A 52 -1.30 1.01 -12.44
C LYS A 52 -0.23 1.97 -12.94
N SER A 53 -0.19 2.24 -14.25
CA SER A 53 0.76 3.22 -14.82
C SER A 53 0.67 4.63 -14.22
N GLU A 54 -0.52 5.02 -13.75
CA GLU A 54 -0.75 6.24 -12.98
C GLU A 54 -1.67 5.91 -11.78
N ILE A 55 -1.18 6.20 -10.58
CA ILE A 55 -1.86 6.00 -9.29
C ILE A 55 -2.67 7.24 -8.93
N PHE A 56 -2.05 8.42 -9.06
CA PHE A 56 -2.69 9.70 -8.77
C PHE A 56 -3.23 10.35 -10.04
N ARG A 57 -4.30 11.11 -9.91
CA ARG A 57 -4.99 11.76 -11.03
C ARG A 57 -4.57 13.20 -11.22
N THR A 58 -4.32 13.92 -10.12
CA THR A 58 -3.92 15.32 -10.14
C THR A 58 -2.41 15.46 -10.24
N GLU A 59 -1.97 16.45 -11.01
CA GLU A 59 -0.55 16.71 -11.24
C GLU A 59 0.23 16.96 -9.94
N ALA A 60 -0.37 17.68 -8.98
CA ALA A 60 0.24 17.95 -7.68
C ALA A 60 0.52 16.68 -6.88
N PHE A 61 -0.38 15.68 -6.93
CA PHE A 61 -0.16 14.40 -6.26
C PHE A 61 0.79 13.51 -7.03
N LYS A 62 0.71 13.48 -8.37
CA LYS A 62 1.67 12.75 -9.20
C LYS A 62 3.10 13.17 -8.89
N GLN A 63 3.37 14.49 -8.93
CA GLN A 63 4.71 15.03 -8.65
C GLN A 63 5.21 14.72 -7.24
N LYS A 64 4.30 14.67 -6.26
CA LYS A 64 4.67 14.51 -4.85
C LYS A 64 4.77 13.05 -4.41
N TYR A 65 3.95 12.16 -4.96
CA TYR A 65 3.68 10.85 -4.37
C TYR A 65 3.84 9.67 -5.33
N GLU A 66 3.79 9.87 -6.65
CA GLU A 66 3.74 8.77 -7.63
C GLU A 66 4.94 7.83 -7.54
N GLN A 67 6.15 8.40 -7.52
CA GLN A 67 7.39 7.62 -7.44
C GLN A 67 7.46 6.81 -6.14
N ALA A 68 7.17 7.44 -5.01
CA ALA A 68 7.17 6.79 -3.70
C ALA A 68 6.10 5.70 -3.63
N ALA A 69 4.92 5.93 -4.21
CA ALA A 69 3.84 4.97 -4.25
C ALA A 69 4.22 3.71 -5.03
N HIS A 70 4.80 3.85 -6.21
CA HIS A 70 5.29 2.70 -6.95
C HIS A 70 6.40 1.95 -6.24
N GLN A 71 7.33 2.65 -5.59
CA GLN A 71 8.39 2.01 -4.82
C GLN A 71 7.80 1.20 -3.67
N ASN A 72 6.91 1.80 -2.88
CA ASN A 72 6.23 1.17 -1.76
C ASN A 72 5.41 -0.07 -2.19
N LEU A 73 4.65 0.04 -3.29
CA LEU A 73 3.86 -1.09 -3.84
C LEU A 73 4.75 -2.23 -4.33
N LYS A 74 5.83 -1.91 -5.06
CA LYS A 74 6.78 -2.93 -5.56
C LYS A 74 7.54 -3.60 -4.42
N GLU A 75 7.95 -2.85 -3.41
CA GLU A 75 8.56 -3.39 -2.20
C GLU A 75 7.59 -4.34 -1.48
N GLU A 76 6.34 -3.95 -1.25
CA GLU A 76 5.35 -4.84 -0.59
C GLU A 76 5.03 -6.09 -1.43
N LEU A 77 4.96 -5.96 -2.76
CA LEU A 77 4.68 -7.07 -3.67
C LEU A 77 5.85 -8.04 -3.84
N SER A 78 7.09 -7.54 -3.78
CA SER A 78 8.33 -8.32 -3.92
C SER A 78 8.74 -9.04 -2.63
N GLN A 79 8.29 -8.54 -1.47
CA GLN A 79 8.61 -9.15 -0.20
C GLN A 79 7.92 -10.52 -0.03
N THR A 80 8.70 -11.59 -0.23
CA THR A 80 8.33 -12.98 0.08
C THR A 80 8.47 -13.30 1.58
N LYS A 81 9.14 -12.43 2.35
CA LYS A 81 9.40 -12.61 3.77
C LYS A 81 8.54 -11.66 4.59
N TYR A 82 7.41 -12.17 5.02
CA TYR A 82 6.61 -11.55 6.07
C TYR A 82 7.21 -11.83 7.46
N ALA A 83 8.49 -11.51 7.67
CA ALA A 83 9.15 -11.75 8.96
C ALA A 83 8.43 -11.05 10.14
N TRP A 84 7.75 -9.93 9.87
CA TRP A 84 6.89 -9.20 10.81
C TRP A 84 5.46 -9.75 10.94
N ILE A 85 5.02 -10.66 10.07
CA ILE A 85 3.71 -11.34 10.21
C ILE A 85 3.84 -12.64 11.03
N PHE A 86 5.05 -13.20 11.14
CA PHE A 86 5.34 -14.42 11.90
C PHE A 86 5.67 -14.17 13.39
N TRP A 87 5.35 -12.99 13.94
CA TRP A 87 5.25 -12.84 15.40
C TRP A 87 3.90 -13.40 15.87
N GLU A 88 3.75 -14.73 15.74
CA GLU A 88 2.80 -15.55 16.51
C GLU A 88 3.60 -16.38 17.53
#